data_AF-A0A7X7NTU9-F1
#
_entry.id   AF-A0A7X7NTU9-F1
#
_cell.length_a   1.000
_cell.length_b   1.000
_cell.length_c   1.000
_cell.angle_alpha   90.00
_cell.angle_beta   90.00
_cell.angle_gamma   90.00
#
_symmetry.space_group_name_H-M   'P 1'
#
loop_
_entity.id
_entity.type
_entity.pdbx_description
1 polymer ?
#
loop_
_entity_poly.entity_id
_entity_poly.type
_entity_poly.pdbx_seq_one_letter_code
_entity_poly.pdbx_strand_id
1 'polypeptide(L)' 'MFKRDHYLNKLIEFQDSEFVKVITGVRRSGKSFLLTQFYQHLERSGHGERVIFLNFEHPDTFPLHQADALYA' A
#
# COMPACT_ATOMS: atom_id res chain seq x y z
N MET A 1 6.49 -7.63 -16.32
CA MET A 1 6.30 -7.61 -14.85
C MET A 1 5.41 -8.79 -14.48
N PHE A 2 5.89 -9.75 -13.67
CA PHE A 2 5.04 -10.89 -13.26
C PHE A 2 3.96 -10.41 -12.29
N LYS A 3 2.69 -10.69 -12.60
CA LYS A 3 1.58 -10.34 -11.70
C LYS A 3 1.49 -11.35 -10.56
N ARG A 4 1.31 -10.85 -9.34
CA ARG A 4 1.13 -11.67 -8.13
C ARG A 4 -0.34 -11.98 -7.89
N ASP A 5 -1.00 -12.59 -8.86
CA ASP A 5 -2.46 -12.70 -8.90
C ASP A 5 -3.04 -13.34 -7.63
N HIS A 6 -2.42 -14.39 -7.09
CA HIS A 6 -2.88 -15.01 -5.84
C HIS A 6 -2.94 -14.03 -4.65
N TYR A 7 -1.85 -13.31 -4.39
CA TYR A 7 -1.79 -12.38 -3.26
C TYR A 7 -2.58 -11.10 -3.51
N LEU A 8 -2.61 -10.64 -4.76
CA LEU A 8 -3.38 -9.46 -5.16
C LEU A 8 -4.88 -9.72 -5.02
N ASN A 9 -5.36 -10.87 -5.51
CA ASN A 9 -6.78 -11.24 -5.40
C ASN A 9 -7.22 -11.36 -3.95
N LYS A 10 -6.36 -11.87 -3.06
CA LYS A 10 -6.63 -11.89 -1.63
C LYS A 10 -6.80 -10.48 -1.06
N LEU A 11 -5.96 -9.51 -1.46
CA LEU A 11 -6.13 -8.11 -1.01
C LEU A 11 -7.43 -7.49 -1.55
N ILE A 12 -7.78 -7.76 -2.80
CA ILE A 12 -9.00 -7.27 -3.44
C ILE A 12 -10.24 -7.81 -2.73
N GLU A 13 -10.26 -9.10 -2.38
CA GLU A 13 -11.38 -9.73 -1.65
C GLU A 13 -11.67 -9.03 -0.32
N PHE A 14 -10.65 -8.53 0.37
CA PHE A 14 -10.79 -7.84 1.64
C PHE A 14 -10.82 -6.31 1.53
N GLN A 15 -10.77 -5.71 0.34
CA GLN A 15 -10.52 -4.26 0.18
C GLN A 15 -11.51 -3.40 0.99
N ASP A 16 -12.80 -3.72 0.90
CA ASP A 16 -13.92 -2.98 1.51
C ASP A 16 -14.28 -3.47 2.92
N SER A 17 -13.42 -4.29 3.54
CA SER A 17 -13.61 -4.70 4.94
C SER A 17 -13.13 -3.61 5.90
N GLU A 18 -13.73 -3.54 7.09
CA GLU A 18 -13.40 -2.54 8.12
C GLU A 18 -12.02 -2.73 8.77
N PHE A 19 -11.37 -3.88 8.52
CA PHE A 19 -10.10 -4.23 9.17
C PHE A 19 -8.89 -3.61 8.48
N VAL A 20 -7.84 -3.35 9.27
CA VAL A 20 -6.51 -2.98 8.76
C VAL A 20 -5.81 -4.21 8.18
N LYS A 21 -5.24 -4.08 6.98
CA LYS A 21 -4.55 -5.16 6.28
C LYS A 21 -3.03 -5.02 6.43
N VAL A 22 -2.39 -6.00 7.06
CA VAL A 22 -0.94 -6.03 7.27
C VAL A 22 -0.30 -7.07 6.36
N ILE A 23 0.62 -6.63 5.48
CA ILE A 23 1.38 -7.52 4.60
C ILE A 23 2.76 -7.79 5.20
N THR A 24 3.01 -9.02 5.63
CA THR A 24 4.27 -9.43 6.24
C THR A 24 5.11 -10.30 5.29
N GLY A 25 6.38 -10.54 5.66
CA GLY A 25 7.29 -11.42 4.93
C GLY A 25 8.73 -10.90 4.89
N VAL A 26 9.66 -11.77 4.50
CA VAL A 26 11.11 -11.51 4.49
C VAL A 26 11.51 -10.31 3.61
N ARG A 27 12.66 -9.69 3.90
CA ARG A 27 13.21 -8.61 3.06
C ARG A 27 13.40 -9.10 1.62
N ARG A 28 13.10 -8.23 0.64
CA ARG A 28 13.08 -8.53 -0.81
C ARG A 28 12.03 -9.55 -1.28
N SER A 29 11.05 -9.93 -0.45
CA SER A 29 9.93 -10.76 -0.89
C SER A 29 8.94 -10.07 -1.85
N GLY A 30 9.13 -8.78 -2.17
CA GLY A 30 8.28 -8.01 -3.10
C GLY A 30 6.96 -7.48 -2.53
N LYS A 31 6.92 -7.19 -1.22
CA LYS A 31 5.74 -6.59 -0.56
C LYS A 31 5.38 -5.21 -1.13
N SER A 32 6.38 -4.33 -1.29
CA SER A 32 6.16 -2.98 -1.86
C SER A 32 5.61 -3.08 -3.28
N PHE A 33 6.10 -4.05 -4.05
CA PHE A 33 5.58 -4.33 -5.39
C PHE A 33 4.12 -4.79 -5.37
N LEU A 34 3.73 -5.68 -4.45
CA LEU A 34 2.33 -6.08 -4.27
C LEU A 34 1.44 -4.89 -3.91
N LEU A 35 1.90 -4.00 -3.02
CA LEU A 35 1.19 -2.76 -2.68
C LEU A 35 1.03 -1.84 -3.90
N THR A 36 2.06 -1.69 -4.73
CA THR A 36 1.95 -0.93 -6.00
C THR A 36 0.93 -1.55 -6.94
N GLN A 37 0.89 -2.88 -7.07
CA GLN A 37 -0.13 -3.54 -7.89
C GLN A 37 -1.55 -3.34 -7.36
N PHE A 38 -1.72 -3.34 -6.03
CA PHE A 38 -3.00 -3.06 -5.39
C PHE A 38 -3.43 -1.60 -5.57
N TYR A 39 -2.50 -0.65 -5.42
CA TYR A 39 -2.73 0.76 -5.74
C TYR A 39 -3.22 0.95 -7.19
N GLN A 40 -2.54 0.34 -8.17
CA GLN A 40 -2.97 0.38 -9.58
C GLN A 40 -4.33 -0.28 -9.81
N HIS A 41 -4.70 -1.28 -9.00
CA HIS A 41 -6.05 -1.84 -9.04
C HIS A 41 -7.07 -0.80 -8.56
N LEU A 42 -6.83 -0.15 -7.41
CA LEU A 42 -7.71 0.89 -6.87
C LEU A 42 -7.88 2.08 -7.83
N GLU A 43 -6.80 2.53 -8.47
CA GLU A 43 -6.87 3.57 -9.51
C GLU A 43 -7.80 3.17 -10.66
N ARG A 44 -7.62 1.96 -11.21
CA ARG A 44 -8.47 1.44 -12.30
C ARG A 44 -9.92 1.22 -11.88
N SER A 45 -10.15 0.93 -10.60
CA SER A 45 -11.48 0.75 -10.02
C SER A 45 -12.15 2.08 -9.63
N GLY A 46 -11.57 3.24 -9.96
CA GLY A 46 -12.14 4.56 -9.69
C GLY A 46 -11.91 5.09 -8.26
N HIS A 47 -11.03 4.45 -7.49
CA HIS A 47 -10.71 4.84 -6.11
C HIS A 47 -9.42 5.65 -5.97
N GLY A 48 -8.70 5.91 -7.07
CA GLY A 48 -7.36 6.53 -7.04
C GLY A 48 -7.30 7.83 -6.24
N GLU A 49 -8.31 8.70 -6.37
CA GLU A 49 -8.37 9.98 -5.65
C GLU A 49 -8.51 9.84 -4.12
N ARG A 50 -8.91 8.65 -3.64
CA ARG A 50 -9.12 8.36 -2.20
C ARG A 50 -7.97 7.58 -1.59
N VAL A 51 -6.85 7.45 -2.30
CA VAL A 51 -5.70 6.65 -1.84
C VAL A 51 -4.49 7.54 -1.62
N ILE A 52 -3.89 7.42 -0.44
CA ILE A 52 -2.60 8.04 -0.11
C ILE A 52 -1.54 6.93 -0.11
N PHE A 53 -0.51 7.08 -0.93
CA PHE A 53 0.63 6.16 -0.97
C PHE A 53 1.84 6.79 -0.27
N LEU A 54 2.29 6.19 0.84
CA LEU A 54 3.42 6.68 1.63
C LEU A 54 4.55 5.64 1.62
N ASN A 55 5.75 6.07 1.23
CA ASN A 55 6.96 5.26 1.30
C ASN A 55 7.91 5.80 2.38
N PHE A 56 7.80 5.27 3.59
CA PHE A 56 8.65 5.64 4.74
C PHE A 56 10.16 5.36 4.58
N GLU A 57 10.58 4.65 3.52
CA GLU A 57 12.00 4.50 3.19
C GLU A 57 12.52 5.66 2.30
N HIS A 58 11.65 6.56 1.82
CA HIS A 58 12.02 7.69 0.95
C HIS A 58 12.33 8.96 1.77
N PRO A 59 13.42 9.70 1.48
CA PRO A 59 13.80 10.91 2.24
C PRO A 59 12.69 11.95 2.40
N ASP A 60 11.88 12.17 1.37
CA ASP A 60 10.75 13.12 1.39
C ASP A 60 9.71 12.81 2.48
N THR A 61 9.65 11.55 2.96
CA THR A 61 8.71 11.13 4.00
C THR A 61 9.34 11.03 5.39
N PHE A 62 10.66 11.24 5.53
CA PHE A 62 11.33 11.16 6.83
C PHE A 62 10.75 12.10 7.89
N PRO A 63 10.26 13.32 7.57
CA PRO A 63 9.57 14.15 8.55
C PRO A 63 8.34 13.46 9.18
N LEU A 64 7.64 12.58 8.43
CA LEU A 64 6.45 11.86 8.89
C LEU A 64 6.77 10.75 9.90
N HIS A 65 8.04 10.50 10.21
CA HIS A 65 8.44 9.63 11.32
C HIS A 65 8.25 10.28 12.69
N GLN A 66 8.06 11.59 12.73
CA GLN A 66 7.79 12.34 13.95
C GLN A 66 6.32 12.76 13.98
N ALA A 67 5.67 12.57 15.14
CA ALA A 67 4.24 12.84 15.30
C ALA A 67 3.90 14.31 15.06
N ASP A 68 4.81 15.24 15.42
CA ASP A 68 4.59 16.68 15.29
C ASP A 68 4.26 17.11 13.85
N ALA A 69 4.83 16.42 12.84
CA ALA A 69 4.57 16.68 11.43
C ALA A 69 3.14 16.32 10.98
N LEU A 70 2.37 15.58 11.79
CA LEU A 70 1.01 15.11 11.49
C LEU A 70 -0.09 15.94 12.15
N TYR A 71 0.25 16.85 13.08
CA TYR A 71 -0.70 17.65 13.86
C TYR A 71 -0.60 19.17 13.58
N ALA A 72 0.16 19.57 12.56
CA ALA A 72 0.37 20.97 12.18
C ALA A 72 -0.74 21.53 11.29
#